data_AF-A0A3C1NE20-F1
#
_entry.id   AF-A0A3C1NE20-F1
#
_cell.length_a   1.000
_cell.length_b   1.000
_cell.length_c   1.000
_cell.angle_alpha   90.00
_cell.angle_beta   90.00
_cell.angle_gamma   90.00
#
_symmetry.space_group_name_H-M   'P 1'
#
loop_
_entity.id
_entity.type
_entity.pdbx_description
1 polymer ?
#
loop_
_entity_poly.entity_id
_entity_poly.type
_entity_poly.pdbx_seq_one_letter_code
_entity_poly.pdbx_strand_id
1 'polypeptide(L)' 'RETLEIKFKGKSIADVLDMTVEEAADLFKAVPAVRDKLETLKRVGLSYIHVGQQATTLSGGEAQ' A
#
# COMPACT_ATOMS: atom_id res chain seq x y z
N ARG A 1 13.66 -9.75 -12.30
CA ARG A 1 14.47 -8.55 -12.63
C ARG A 1 13.67 -7.60 -13.53
N GLU A 2 12.93 -8.09 -14.52
CA GLU A 2 12.13 -7.28 -15.46
C GLU A 2 10.98 -6.46 -14.82
N THR A 3 10.36 -6.93 -13.74
CA THR A 3 9.25 -6.21 -13.07
C THR A 3 9.67 -4.96 -12.30
N LEU A 4 10.96 -4.83 -11.94
CA LEU A 4 11.49 -3.64 -11.26
C LEU A 4 11.82 -2.50 -12.22
N GLU A 5 11.89 -2.80 -13.52
CA GLU A 5 12.21 -1.83 -14.58
C GLU A 5 10.97 -1.03 -15.01
N ILE A 6 9.78 -1.57 -14.75
CA ILE A 6 8.50 -0.90 -15.03
C ILE A 6 8.19 0.06 -13.87
N LYS A 7 8.08 1.36 -14.19
CA LYS A 7 7.81 2.41 -13.22
C LYS A 7 6.40 2.98 -13.38
N PHE A 8 5.65 3.02 -12.28
CA PHE A 8 4.41 3.79 -12.16
C PHE A 8 4.71 5.11 -11.46
N LYS A 9 4.49 6.25 -12.13
CA LYS A 9 4.83 7.59 -11.59
C LYS A 9 6.27 7.66 -11.04
N GLY A 10 7.22 7.01 -11.71
CA GLY A 10 8.63 6.98 -11.31
C GLY A 10 8.99 5.96 -10.21
N LYS A 11 8.01 5.22 -9.68
CA LYS A 11 8.21 4.18 -8.64
C LYS A 11 8.10 2.77 -9.21
N SER A 12 9.03 1.90 -8.86
CA SER A 12 8.96 0.46 -9.13
C SER A 12 7.92 -0.23 -8.25
N ILE A 13 7.58 -1.48 -8.53
CA ILE A 13 6.69 -2.26 -7.66
C ILE A 13 7.26 -2.45 -6.25
N ALA A 14 8.60 -2.57 -6.11
CA ALA A 14 9.25 -2.66 -4.81
C ALA A 14 9.06 -1.36 -4.02
N ASP A 15 9.24 -0.20 -4.67
CA ASP A 15 9.03 1.10 -4.03
C ASP A 15 7.57 1.28 -3.57
N VAL A 16 6.60 0.73 -4.31
CA VAL A 16 5.19 0.79 -3.93
C VAL A 16 4.87 -0.13 -2.76
N LEU A 17 5.45 -1.33 -2.72
CA LEU A 17 5.26 -2.28 -1.62
C LEU A 17 5.90 -1.78 -0.31
N ASP A 18 6.94 -0.96 -0.41
CA ASP A 18 7.61 -0.32 0.73
C ASP A 18 6.94 0.99 1.19
N MET A 19 5.89 1.45 0.51
CA MET A 19 5.13 2.62 0.98
C MET A 19 4.15 2.23 2.07
N THR A 20 3.91 3.17 2.98
CA THR A 20 2.77 3.08 3.89
C THR A 20 1.44 3.14 3.13
N VAL A 21 0.37 2.63 3.74
CA VAL A 21 -0.99 2.75 3.20
C VAL A 21 -1.36 4.21 2.93
N GLU A 22 -0.97 5.13 3.81
CA GLU A 22 -1.21 6.58 3.63
C GLU A 22 -0.56 7.11 2.35
N GLU A 23 0.75 6.90 2.19
CA GLU A 23 1.48 7.38 1.02
C GLU A 23 0.97 6.72 -0.28
N ALA A 24 0.62 5.43 -0.22
CA ALA A 24 0.08 4.71 -1.35
C ALA A 24 -1.29 5.27 -1.75
N ALA A 25 -2.15 5.65 -0.80
CA ALA A 25 -3.46 6.22 -1.08
C ALA A 25 -3.32 7.53 -1.89
N ASP A 26 -2.36 8.37 -1.52
CA ASP A 26 -2.05 9.61 -2.24
C ASP A 26 -1.47 9.35 -3.64
N LEU A 27 -0.58 8.37 -3.77
CA LEU A 27 -0.02 7.96 -5.06
C LEU A 27 -1.10 7.48 -6.03
N PHE A 28 -2.05 6.68 -5.53
CA PHE A 28 -3.12 6.08 -6.31
C PHE A 28 -4.43 6.88 -6.31
N LYS A 29 -4.43 8.16 -5.90
CA LYS A 29 -5.64 9.01 -5.86
C LYS A 29 -6.45 9.07 -7.17
N ALA A 30 -5.77 8.91 -8.32
CA ALA A 30 -6.36 8.91 -9.66
C ALA A 30 -6.76 7.51 -10.17
N VAL A 31 -6.58 6.46 -9.35
CA VAL A 31 -6.92 5.06 -9.66
C VAL A 31 -7.94 4.58 -8.61
N PRO A 32 -9.25 4.82 -8.82
CA PRO A 32 -10.29 4.59 -7.80
C PRO A 32 -10.27 3.18 -7.21
N ALA A 33 -10.12 2.16 -8.05
CA ALA A 33 -10.13 0.75 -7.61
C ALA A 33 -9.01 0.37 -6.63
N VAL A 34 -7.89 1.11 -6.63
CA VAL A 34 -6.77 0.92 -5.68
C VAL A 34 -6.95 1.85 -4.48
N ARG A 35 -7.24 3.13 -4.74
CA ARG A 35 -7.50 4.13 -3.70
C ARG A 35 -8.56 3.65 -2.70
N ASP A 36 -9.69 3.12 -3.17
CA ASP A 36 -10.81 2.77 -2.29
C ASP A 36 -10.44 1.64 -1.31
N LYS A 37 -9.55 0.72 -1.72
CA LYS A 37 -8.99 -0.31 -0.83
C LYS A 37 -8.06 0.30 0.22
N LEU A 38 -7.17 1.21 -0.19
CA LEU A 38 -6.24 1.88 0.71
C LEU A 38 -6.97 2.80 1.71
N GLU A 39 -8.01 3.51 1.26
CA GLU A 39 -8.87 4.31 2.12
C GLU A 39 -9.64 3.45 3.15
N THR A 40 -10.01 2.22 2.79
CA THR A 40 -10.62 1.29 3.75
C THR A 40 -9.64 0.94 4.86
N LEU A 41 -8.38 0.63 4.52
CA LEU A 41 -7.31 0.38 5.50
C LEU A 41 -7.06 1.61 6.39
N LYS A 42 -7.05 2.83 5.82
CA LYS A 42 -6.93 4.07 6.61
C LYS A 42 -8.07 4.23 7.63
N ARG A 43 -9.31 3.93 7.23
CA ARG A 43 -10.49 4.04 8.11
C ARG A 43 -10.44 3.11 9.32
N VAL A 44 -9.79 1.97 9.20
CA VAL A 44 -9.60 1.01 10.31
C VAL A 44 -8.32 1.27 11.11
N GLY A 45 -7.61 2.38 10.83
CA GLY A 45 -6.42 2.79 11.59
C GLY A 45 -5.10 2.21 11.09
N LEU A 46 -5.08 1.53 9.95
CA LEU A 46 -3.90 0.88 9.38
C LEU A 46 -3.14 1.80 8.42
N SER A 47 -3.12 3.11 8.65
CA SER A 47 -2.46 4.06 7.74
C SER A 47 -0.94 3.92 7.71
N TYR A 48 -0.34 3.43 8.80
CA TYR A 48 1.12 3.33 9.00
C TYR A 48 1.77 2.03 8.53
N ILE A 49 0.98 0.99 8.24
CA ILE A 49 1.54 -0.29 7.77
C ILE A 49 2.00 -0.17 6.33
N HIS A 50 3.02 -0.94 5.95
CA HIS A 50 3.49 -0.96 4.57
C HIS A 50 2.58 -1.83 3.71
N VAL A 51 2.38 -1.46 2.44
CA VAL A 51 1.50 -2.19 1.51
C VAL A 51 1.96 -3.65 1.33
N GLY A 52 3.27 -3.89 1.34
CA GLY A 52 3.88 -5.21 1.23
C GLY A 52 4.13 -5.92 2.56
N GLN A 53 3.68 -5.36 3.69
CA GLN A 53 3.89 -5.97 5.00
C GLN A 53 3.22 -7.34 5.06
N GLN A 54 3.97 -8.36 5.52
CA GLN A 54 3.43 -9.71 5.65
C GLN A 54 2.33 -9.75 6.70
N ALA A 55 1.19 -10.38 6.39
CA ALA A 55 0.05 -10.47 7.31
C ALA A 55 0.39 -11.15 8.65
N THR A 56 1.42 -12.01 8.67
CA THR A 56 1.91 -12.70 9.88
C THR A 56 2.63 -11.79 10.87
N THR A 57 2.98 -10.56 10.48
CA THR A 57 3.63 -9.57 11.36
C THR A 57 2.66 -8.52 11.89
N LEU A 58 1.38 -8.61 11.54
CA LEU A 58 0.32 -7.78 12.09
C LEU A 58 -0.11 -8.31 13.47
N SER A 59 -0.39 -7.40 14.40
CA SER A 59 -0.96 -7.76 15.69
C SER A 59 -2.38 -8.32 15.54
N GLY A 60 -2.87 -9.06 16.54
CA GLY A 60 -4.16 -9.74 16.47
C GLY A 60 -5.37 -8.82 16.22
N GLY A 61 -5.27 -7.53 16.53
CA GLY A 61 -6.32 -6.53 16.23
C GLY A 61 -6.22 -5.93 14.83
N GLU A 62 -5.07 -6.01 14.18
CA GLU A 62 -4.83 -5.48 12.82
C GLU A 62 -5.18 -6.51 11.73
N ALA A 63 -5.19 -7.80 12.09
CA ALA A 63 -5.52 -8.90 11.19
C ALA A 63 -7.02 -9.28 11.16
N GLN A 64 -7.85 -8.63 11.99
CA GLN A 64 -9.27 -8.96 12.19
C GLN A 64 -10.21 -8.26 11.20
#